data_AF-A0A0T2Q898-F1
#
_entry.id   AF-A0A0T2Q898-F1
#
_cell.length_a   1.000
_cell.length_b   1.000
_cell.length_c   1.000
_cell.angle_alpha   90.00
_cell.angle_beta   90.00
_cell.angle_gamma   90.00
#
_symmetry.space_group_name_H-M   'P 1'
#
loop_
_entity.id
_entity.type
_entity.pdbx_description
1 polymer ?
#
loop_
_entity_poly.entity_id
_entity_poly.type
_entity_poly.pdbx_seq_one_letter_code
_entity_poly.pdbx_strand_id
1 'polypeptide(L)'
;MKSIVGIFVKSSAAEQLGLGLWLLVFGLVFGPFIAAKLVQTVDWMNTATGLKGPWHDSAMAVARRFFAVTLAFFAANGAVLVAVFAAVKSGLISDPWVG
;
A
#
# COMPACT_ATOMS: atom_id res chain seq x y z
N MET A 1 8.31 -19.00 10.85
CA MET A 1 7.69 -17.89 10.10
C MET A 1 7.30 -16.80 11.09
N LYS A 2 7.93 -15.63 11.05
CA LYS A 2 7.54 -14.50 11.91
C LYS A 2 6.21 -13.95 11.39
N SER A 3 5.17 -13.98 12.22
CA SER A 3 3.87 -13.38 11.91
C SER A 3 4.06 -11.91 11.50
N ILE A 4 3.31 -11.45 10.49
CA ILE A 4 3.26 -10.02 10.09
C ILE A 4 2.95 -9.13 11.31
N VAL A 5 2.17 -9.64 12.26
CA VAL A 5 1.88 -8.98 13.56
C VAL A 5 3.16 -8.74 14.38
N GLY A 6 4.14 -9.65 14.30
CA GLY A 6 5.40 -9.56 15.04
C GLY A 6 6.35 -8.46 14.58
N ILE A 7 6.16 -7.91 13.36
CA ILE A 7 6.90 -6.73 12.89
C ILE A 7 6.34 -5.45 13.52
N PHE A 8 5.03 -5.41 13.78
CA PHE A 8 4.36 -4.28 14.44
C PHE A 8 4.58 -4.25 15.96
N VAL A 9 4.83 -5.40 16.60
CA VAL A 9 4.93 -5.49 18.08
C VAL A 9 6.37 -5.28 18.60
N LYS A 10 7.39 -5.22 17.73
CA LYS A 10 8.80 -5.03 18.13
C LYS A 10 9.49 -3.82 17.48
N SER A 11 8.74 -2.91 16.88
CA SER A 11 9.26 -1.69 16.27
C SER A 11 9.10 -0.51 17.23
N SER A 12 10.16 0.29 17.36
CA SER A 12 10.14 1.56 18.11
C SER A 12 9.16 2.57 17.49
N ALA A 13 8.73 3.57 18.26
CA ALA A 13 7.82 4.62 17.77
C ALA A 13 8.35 5.32 16.49
N ALA A 14 9.65 5.51 16.38
CA ALA A 14 10.29 6.11 15.19
C ALA A 14 10.22 5.19 13.96
N GLU A 15 10.41 3.88 14.15
CA GLU A 15 10.29 2.90 13.06
C GLU A 15 8.84 2.78 12.58
N GLN A 16 7.86 2.86 13.48
CA GLN A 16 6.44 2.85 13.09
C GLN A 16 6.03 4.11 12.35
N LEU A 17 6.53 5.28 12.75
CA LEU A 17 6.34 6.52 11.99
C LEU A 17 6.97 6.40 10.60
N GLY A 18 8.21 5.93 10.52
CA GLY A 18 8.92 5.73 9.25
C GLY A 18 8.19 4.78 8.31
N LEU A 19 7.73 3.63 8.83
CA LEU A 19 6.92 2.67 8.09
C LEU A 19 5.58 3.28 7.67
N GLY A 20 4.92 4.00 8.57
CA GLY A 20 3.64 4.67 8.30
C GLY A 20 3.74 5.67 7.16
N LEU A 21 4.74 6.55 7.21
CA LEU A 21 5.01 7.51 6.14
C LEU A 21 5.35 6.81 4.83
N TRP A 22 6.18 5.77 4.85
CA TRP A 22 6.51 5.00 3.65
C TRP A 22 5.28 4.35 3.02
N LEU A 23 4.43 3.69 3.82
CA LEU A 23 3.20 3.06 3.33
C LEU A 23 2.22 4.09 2.78
N LEU A 24 2.11 5.25 3.43
CA LEU A 24 1.24 6.33 3.00
C LEU A 24 1.71 6.93 1.66
N VAL A 25 2.99 7.28 1.57
CA VAL A 25 3.59 7.83 0.35
C VAL A 25 3.57 6.79 -0.78
N PHE A 26 3.82 5.52 -0.47
CA PHE A 26 3.71 4.46 -1.46
C PHE A 26 2.27 4.28 -1.95
N GLY A 27 1.29 4.18 -1.04
CA GLY A 27 -0.11 3.98 -1.39
C GLY A 27 -0.72 5.14 -2.18
N LEU A 28 -0.30 6.38 -1.91
CA LEU A 28 -0.87 7.59 -2.52
C LEU A 28 -0.09 8.14 -3.71
N VAL A 29 1.24 7.95 -3.74
CA VAL A 29 2.11 8.59 -4.73
C VAL A 29 2.76 7.53 -5.62
N PHE A 30 3.74 6.77 -5.12
CA PHE A 30 4.55 5.90 -5.98
C PHE A 30 3.77 4.72 -6.56
N GLY A 31 2.94 4.08 -5.74
CA GLY A 31 2.18 2.90 -6.11
C GLY A 31 1.20 3.14 -7.28
N PRO A 32 0.43 4.24 -7.30
CA PRO A 32 -0.38 4.60 -8.46
C PRO A 32 0.42 4.74 -9.77
N PHE A 33 1.60 5.38 -9.73
CA PHE A 33 2.47 5.50 -10.92
C PHE A 33 2.97 4.13 -11.40
N ILE A 34 3.42 3.29 -10.47
CA ILE A 34 3.90 1.93 -10.78
C ILE A 34 2.76 1.08 -11.36
N ALA A 35 1.59 1.07 -10.73
CA ALA A 35 0.42 0.34 -11.19
C ALA A 35 -0.02 0.79 -12.58
N ALA A 36 -0.05 2.10 -12.84
CA ALA A 36 -0.37 2.63 -14.16
C ALA A 36 0.62 2.14 -15.23
N LYS A 37 1.93 2.14 -14.93
CA LYS A 37 2.96 1.63 -15.85
C LYS A 37 2.83 0.13 -16.09
N LEU A 38 2.61 -0.68 -15.05
CA LEU A 38 2.41 -2.12 -15.19
C LEU A 38 1.20 -2.44 -16.07
N VAL A 39 0.07 -1.77 -15.82
CA VAL A 39 -1.15 -1.92 -16.62
C VAL A 39 -0.91 -1.54 -18.08
N GLN A 40 -0.22 -0.42 -18.35
CA GLN A 40 0.15 -0.01 -19.72
C GLN A 40 1.05 -1.03 -20.40
N THR A 41 2.07 -1.54 -19.69
CA THR A 41 3.00 -2.53 -20.23
C THR A 41 2.29 -3.83 -20.58
N VAL A 42 1.41 -4.33 -19.70
CA VAL A 42 0.64 -5.55 -19.96
C VAL A 42 -0.28 -5.38 -21.16
N ASP A 43 -0.94 -4.22 -21.29
CA ASP A 43 -1.78 -3.94 -22.46
C ASP A 43 -0.97 -3.91 -23.76
N TRP A 44 0.19 -3.25 -23.72
CA TRP A 44 1.12 -3.19 -24.84
C TRP A 44 1.63 -4.57 -25.24
N MET A 45 2.07 -5.39 -24.28
CA MET A 45 2.56 -6.75 -24.55
C MET A 45 1.47 -7.63 -25.17
N ASN A 46 0.26 -7.62 -24.62
CA ASN A 46 -0.86 -8.40 -25.17
C ASN A 46 -1.25 -7.95 -26.58
N THR A 47 -1.15 -6.64 -26.86
CA THR A 47 -1.40 -6.10 -28.21
C THR A 47 -0.29 -6.51 -29.18
N ALA A 48 0.98 -6.36 -28.79
CA ALA A 48 2.15 -6.68 -29.62
C ALA A 48 2.27 -8.17 -29.96
N THR A 49 1.78 -9.04 -29.08
CA THR A 49 1.83 -10.51 -29.24
C THR A 49 0.56 -11.12 -29.83
N GLY A 50 -0.46 -10.30 -30.12
CA GLY A 50 -1.74 -10.79 -30.65
C GLY A 50 -2.60 -11.56 -29.65
N LEU A 51 -2.28 -11.50 -28.35
CA LEU A 51 -3.00 -12.20 -27.28
C LEU A 51 -4.25 -11.45 -26.78
N LYS A 52 -4.51 -10.26 -27.33
CA LYS A 52 -5.68 -9.44 -26.99
C LYS A 52 -6.98 -10.11 -27.47
N GLY A 53 -7.62 -10.88 -26.58
CA GLY A 53 -8.90 -11.54 -26.83
C GLY A 53 -10.11 -10.82 -26.22
N PRO A 54 -11.34 -11.35 -26.40
CA PRO A 54 -12.58 -10.76 -25.88
C PRO A 54 -12.62 -10.60 -24.35
N TRP A 55 -11.80 -11.36 -23.63
CA TRP A 55 -11.68 -11.32 -22.17
C TRP A 55 -10.73 -10.21 -21.66
N HIS A 56 -9.92 -9.63 -22.54
CA HIS A 56 -8.81 -8.74 -22.18
C HIS A 56 -9.29 -7.49 -21.45
N ASP A 57 -10.29 -6.79 -21.97
CA ASP A 57 -10.78 -5.55 -21.36
C ASP A 57 -11.38 -5.78 -19.97
N SER A 58 -12.08 -6.90 -19.78
CA SER A 58 -12.60 -7.34 -18.49
C SER A 58 -11.48 -7.67 -17.50
N ALA A 59 -10.44 -8.40 -17.92
CA ALA A 59 -9.29 -8.70 -17.09
C ALA A 59 -8.52 -7.43 -16.70
N MET A 60 -8.36 -6.50 -17.63
CA MET A 60 -7.72 -5.21 -17.39
C MET A 60 -8.52 -4.34 -16.42
N ALA A 61 -9.85 -4.37 -16.48
CA ALA A 61 -10.70 -3.69 -15.51
C ALA A 61 -10.56 -4.28 -14.09
N VAL A 62 -10.53 -5.61 -13.98
CA VAL A 62 -10.30 -6.29 -12.70
C VAL A 62 -8.92 -5.96 -12.13
N ALA A 63 -7.86 -6.02 -12.96
CA ALA A 63 -6.50 -5.71 -12.54
C ALA A 63 -6.37 -4.27 -12.01
N ARG A 64 -6.96 -3.29 -12.70
CA ARG A 64 -6.98 -1.89 -12.26
C ARG A 64 -7.66 -1.72 -10.90
N ARG A 65 -8.81 -2.38 -10.69
CA ARG A 65 -9.54 -2.36 -9.41
C ARG A 65 -8.74 -3.02 -8.29
N PHE A 66 -8.09 -4.15 -8.58
CA PHE A 66 -7.23 -4.83 -7.63
C PHE A 66 -6.09 -3.90 -7.17
N PHE A 67 -5.36 -3.29 -8.11
CA PHE A 67 -4.33 -2.32 -7.76
C PHE A 67 -4.87 -1.15 -6.94
N ALA A 68 -6.03 -0.57 -7.32
CA ALA A 68 -6.63 0.51 -6.56
C ALA A 68 -6.94 0.11 -5.10
N VAL A 69 -7.51 -1.08 -4.89
CA VAL A 69 -7.80 -1.60 -3.54
C VAL A 69 -6.53 -1.85 -2.75
N THR A 70 -5.51 -2.47 -3.36
CA THR A 70 -4.21 -2.71 -2.72
C THR A 70 -3.52 -1.40 -2.30
N LEU A 71 -3.57 -0.38 -3.14
CA LEU A 71 -2.98 0.93 -2.86
C LEU A 71 -3.73 1.66 -1.75
N ALA A 72 -5.07 1.59 -1.75
CA ALA A 72 -5.90 2.13 -0.67
C ALA A 72 -5.60 1.43 0.67
N PHE A 73 -5.39 0.11 0.65
CA PHE A 73 -4.98 -0.63 1.84
C PHE A 73 -3.64 -0.13 2.40
N PHE A 74 -2.61 0.06 1.56
CA PHE A 74 -1.33 0.60 2.01
C PHE A 74 -1.46 2.02 2.55
N ALA A 75 -2.20 2.89 1.86
CA ALA A 75 -2.43 4.25 2.31
C ALA A 75 -3.16 4.30 3.66
N ALA A 76 -4.19 3.47 3.86
CA ALA A 76 -4.92 3.38 5.11
C ALA A 76 -4.04 2.91 6.27
N ASN A 77 -3.23 1.86 6.06
CA ASN A 77 -2.30 1.38 7.09
C ASN A 77 -1.25 2.44 7.43
N GLY A 78 -0.71 3.12 6.42
CA GLY A 78 0.22 4.23 6.62
C GLY A 78 -0.39 5.37 7.43
N ALA A 79 -1.61 5.78 7.09
CA ALA A 79 -2.35 6.81 7.80
C ALA A 79 -2.62 6.43 9.26
N VAL A 80 -3.01 5.18 9.53
CA VAL A 80 -3.24 4.68 10.89
C VAL A 80 -1.97 4.78 11.74
N LEU A 81 -0.83 4.32 11.23
CA LEU A 81 0.44 4.39 11.97
C LEU A 81 0.86 5.82 12.28
N VAL A 82 0.74 6.72 11.30
CA VAL A 82 1.06 8.15 11.49
C VAL A 82 0.10 8.80 12.49
N ALA A 83 -1.19 8.46 12.43
CA ALA A 83 -2.21 8.98 13.34
C ALA A 83 -1.99 8.50 14.78
N VAL A 84 -1.67 7.22 14.98
CA VAL A 84 -1.35 6.66 16.30
C VAL A 84 -0.10 7.34 16.88
N PHE A 85 0.95 7.52 16.08
CA PHE A 85 2.14 8.27 16.50
C PHE A 85 1.80 9.70 16.92
N ALA A 86 1.04 10.43 16.09
CA ALA A 86 0.63 11.80 16.40
C ALA A 86 -0.20 11.87 17.68
N ALA A 87 -1.16 10.95 17.87
CA ALA A 87 -2.02 10.89 19.04
C ALA A 87 -1.23 10.62 20.34
N VAL A 88 -0.21 9.76 20.29
CA VAL A 88 0.70 9.56 21.44
C VAL A 88 1.52 10.81 21.71
N LYS A 89 2.10 11.45 20.67
CA LYS A 89 2.90 12.67 20.85
C LYS A 89 2.10 13.87 21.36
N SER A 90 0.80 13.93 21.05
CA SER A 90 -0.10 14.94 21.62
C SER A 90 -0.69 14.57 22.98
N GLY A 91 -0.36 13.39 23.52
CA GLY A 91 -0.89 12.92 24.80
C GLY A 91 -2.37 12.51 24.78
N LEU A 92 -2.93 12.25 23.59
CA LEU A 92 -4.33 11.81 23.45
C LEU A 92 -4.52 10.35 23.83
N ILE A 93 -3.48 9.53 23.66
CA ILE A 93 -3.46 8.12 24.04
C ILE A 93 -2.13 7.76 24.71
N SER A 94 -2.15 6.77 25.60
CA SER A 94 -0.95 6.21 26.25
C SER A 94 0.01 5.62 25.22
N ASP A 95 1.30 5.68 25.48
CA ASP A 95 2.33 5.11 24.61
C ASP A 95 2.18 3.57 24.54
N PRO A 96 1.75 2.98 23.40
CA PRO A 96 1.59 1.54 23.28
C PRO A 96 2.91 0.80 23.07
N TRP A 97 4.03 1.54 22.93
CA TRP A 97 5.38 1.01 22.69
C TRP A 97 6.22 0.92 23.96
N VAL A 98 5.76 1.54 25.05
CA VAL A 98 6.35 1.44 26.38
C VAL A 98 5.55 0.42 27.18
N GLY A 99 5.90 -0.85 27.02
CA GLY A 99 5.55 -1.92 27.97
C GLY A 99 6.55 -1.98 29.11
#